data_AF-S7UQ04-F1
#
_entry.id   AF-S7UQ04-F1
#
_cell.length_a   1.000
_cell.length_b   1.000
_cell.length_c   1.000
_cell.angle_alpha   90.00
_cell.angle_beta   90.00
_cell.angle_gamma   90.00
#
_symmetry.space_group_name_H-M   'P 1'
#
loop_
_entity.id
_entity.type
_entity.pdbx_description
1 polymer ?
#
loop_
_entity_poly.entity_id
_entity_poly.type
_entity_poly.pdbx_seq_one_letter_code
_entity_poly.pdbx_strand_id
1 'polypeptide(L)'
;MPEAKYFKYESVQDMETIVRYLEALAEGFRKGELTLAREGETLVMKPAGLLGFSVEAKLKGVRRKLKFTLGWKEQAESTAGGQPPLIIRASGEPGGGNE
;
A
#
# COMPACT_ATOMS: atom_id res chain seq x y z
N MET A 1 24.00 -8.35 3.07
CA MET A 1 22.88 -7.95 2.21
C MET A 1 21.62 -8.56 2.81
N PRO A 2 20.52 -7.83 3.03
CA PRO A 2 19.30 -8.44 3.55
C PRO A 2 18.78 -9.46 2.52
N GLU A 3 18.47 -10.67 2.97
CA GLU A 3 17.95 -11.74 2.14
C GLU A 3 16.50 -11.42 1.74
N ALA A 4 16.18 -11.49 0.44
CA ALA A 4 14.84 -11.18 -0.04
C ALA A 4 13.87 -12.29 0.35
N LYS A 5 12.89 -11.99 1.21
CA LYS A 5 11.80 -12.91 1.52
C LYS A 5 10.86 -12.99 0.31
N TYR A 6 10.70 -14.20 -0.23
CA TYR A 6 9.86 -14.45 -1.40
C TYR A 6 8.68 -15.34 -1.03
N PHE A 7 7.46 -14.82 -1.19
CA PHE A 7 6.21 -15.57 -1.02
C PHE A 7 5.57 -15.77 -2.40
N LYS A 8 5.28 -17.02 -2.79
CA LYS A 8 4.66 -17.32 -4.09
C LYS A 8 3.58 -18.38 -3.94
N TYR A 9 2.33 -18.01 -4.24
CA TYR A 9 1.21 -18.92 -4.28
C TYR A 9 0.68 -19.05 -5.72
N GLU A 10 0.53 -20.29 -6.20
CA GLU A 10 0.00 -20.61 -7.53
C GLU A 10 -1.08 -21.69 -7.39
N SER A 11 -2.30 -21.37 -7.82
CA SER A 11 -3.43 -22.30 -7.76
C SER A 11 -4.47 -21.96 -8.83
N VAL A 12 -5.32 -22.92 -9.16
CA VAL A 12 -6.50 -22.73 -10.02
C VAL A 12 -7.71 -22.61 -9.10
N GLN A 13 -8.44 -21.51 -9.23
CA GLN A 13 -9.57 -21.17 -8.35
C GLN A 13 -10.76 -20.70 -9.18
N ASP A 14 -11.96 -20.79 -8.63
CA ASP A 14 -13.17 -20.25 -9.22
C ASP A 14 -13.23 -18.71 -9.08
N MET A 15 -14.17 -18.09 -9.80
CA MET A 15 -14.31 -16.62 -9.84
C MET A 15 -14.63 -16.01 -8.48
N GLU A 16 -15.48 -16.66 -7.67
CA GLU A 16 -15.87 -16.15 -6.35
C GLU A 16 -14.68 -16.16 -5.39
N THR A 17 -13.88 -17.22 -5.42
CA THR A 17 -12.63 -17.30 -4.66
C THR A 17 -11.64 -16.21 -5.08
N ILE A 18 -11.49 -15.94 -6.38
CA ILE A 18 -10.61 -14.85 -6.86
C ILE A 18 -11.11 -13.48 -6.38
N VAL A 19 -12.41 -13.20 -6.44
CA VAL A 19 -12.98 -11.93 -5.94
C VAL A 19 -12.69 -11.77 -4.46
N ARG A 20 -12.92 -12.80 -3.65
CA ARG A 20 -12.61 -12.78 -2.21
C ARG A 20 -11.14 -12.47 -1.93
N TYR A 21 -10.21 -13.01 -2.72
CA TYR A 21 -8.79 -12.66 -2.59
C TYR A 21 -8.51 -11.19 -2.92
N LEU A 22 -9.11 -10.65 -3.97
CA LEU A 22 -8.94 -9.24 -4.35
C LEU A 22 -9.52 -8.30 -3.28
N GLU A 23 -10.67 -8.66 -2.69
CA GLU A 23 -11.27 -7.91 -1.57
C GLU A 23 -10.38 -7.94 -0.32
N ALA A 24 -9.82 -9.11 0.02
CA ALA A 24 -8.88 -9.23 1.14
C ALA A 24 -7.61 -8.40 0.92
N LEU A 25 -7.07 -8.38 -0.31
CA LEU A 25 -5.95 -7.49 -0.66
C LEU A 25 -6.35 -6.02 -0.51
N ALA A 26 -7.49 -5.61 -1.05
CA ALA A 26 -7.98 -4.23 -0.95
C ALA A 26 -8.19 -3.79 0.51
N GLU A 27 -8.72 -4.68 1.35
CA GLU A 27 -8.88 -4.43 2.78
C GLU A 27 -7.54 -4.32 3.51
N GLY A 28 -6.55 -5.15 3.16
CA GLY A 28 -5.20 -5.03 3.73
C GLY A 28 -4.53 -3.71 3.37
N PHE A 29 -4.66 -3.24 2.12
CA PHE A 29 -4.20 -1.91 1.74
C PHE A 29 -4.95 -0.80 2.50
N ARG A 30 -6.26 -0.93 2.72
CA ARG A 30 -7.06 0.03 3.50
C ARG A 30 -6.59 0.12 4.95
N LYS A 31 -6.18 -1.01 5.55
CA LYS A 31 -5.63 -1.08 6.91
C LYS A 31 -4.16 -0.67 7.01
N GLY A 32 -3.44 -0.63 5.89
CA GLY A 32 -1.99 -0.42 5.88
C GLY A 32 -1.18 -1.66 6.27
N GLU A 33 -1.79 -2.84 6.28
CA GLU A 33 -1.14 -4.11 6.61
C GLU A 33 -1.68 -5.25 5.74
N LEU A 34 -0.77 -5.97 5.09
CA LEU A 34 -1.06 -7.15 4.28
C LEU A 34 -0.42 -8.38 4.92
N THR A 35 -1.24 -9.35 5.30
CA THR A 35 -0.78 -10.65 5.79
C THR A 35 -1.08 -11.73 4.76
N LEU A 36 -0.02 -12.36 4.25
CA LEU A 36 -0.09 -13.51 3.35
C LEU A 36 0.32 -14.76 4.14
N ALA A 37 -0.52 -15.80 4.16
CA ALA A 37 -0.23 -17.03 4.89
C ALA A 37 -0.58 -18.28 4.06
N ARG A 38 0.26 -19.32 4.15
CA ARG A 38 0.03 -20.65 3.57
C ARG A 38 0.84 -21.68 4.34
N GLU A 39 0.32 -22.88 4.58
CA GLU A 39 1.05 -24.08 5.06
C GLU A 39 2.34 -23.83 5.88
N GLY A 40 2.23 -23.10 7.00
CA GLY A 40 3.35 -22.83 7.92
C GLY A 40 4.23 -21.62 7.58
N GLU A 41 4.01 -20.94 6.47
CA GLU A 41 4.66 -19.70 6.05
C GLU A 41 3.72 -18.51 6.24
N THR A 42 4.22 -17.42 6.82
CA THR A 42 3.50 -16.15 6.95
C THR A 42 4.41 -15.00 6.58
N LEU A 43 3.92 -14.09 5.75
CA LEU A 43 4.59 -12.86 5.36
C LEU A 43 3.67 -11.67 5.65
N VAL A 44 4.15 -10.75 6.47
CA VAL A 44 3.48 -9.48 6.78
C VAL A 44 4.21 -8.35 6.07
N MET A 45 3.46 -7.46 5.43
CA MET A 45 3.98 -6.28 4.74
C MET A 45 3.19 -5.05 5.17
N LYS A 46 3.86 -3.90 5.29
CA LYS A 46 3.23 -2.63 5.67
C LYS A 46 3.24 -1.64 4.49
N PRO A 47 2.25 -1.71 3.56
CA PRO A 47 2.14 -0.73 2.48
C PRO A 47 1.94 0.68 3.04
N ALA A 48 2.79 1.61 2.59
CA ALA A 48 2.78 2.99 3.04
C ALA A 48 3.19 3.95 1.91
N GLY A 49 2.78 5.21 2.03
CA GLY A 49 3.16 6.28 1.11
C GLY A 49 2.60 6.09 -0.30
N LEU A 50 3.45 6.31 -1.31
CA LEU A 50 3.08 6.22 -2.72
C LEU A 50 3.25 4.79 -3.24
N LEU A 51 2.20 4.28 -3.89
CA LEU A 51 2.19 2.97 -4.53
C LEU A 51 2.36 3.13 -6.04
N GLY A 52 3.36 2.46 -6.61
CA GLY A 52 3.44 2.22 -8.04
C GLY A 52 2.43 1.14 -8.44
N PHE A 53 1.62 1.41 -9.45
CA PHE A 53 0.62 0.47 -9.98
C PHE A 53 0.82 0.27 -11.48
N SER A 54 0.82 -0.99 -11.92
CA SER A 54 0.90 -1.36 -13.33
C SER A 54 -0.06 -2.50 -13.63
N VAL A 55 -0.74 -2.43 -14.77
CA VAL A 55 -1.64 -3.46 -15.28
C VAL A 55 -1.25 -3.81 -16.71
N GLU A 56 -1.10 -5.09 -16.98
CA GLU A 56 -0.82 -5.65 -18.30
C GLU A 56 -1.86 -6.73 -18.59
N ALA A 57 -2.50 -6.64 -19.75
CA ALA A 57 -3.45 -7.64 -20.24
C ALA A 57 -2.93 -8.26 -21.54
N LYS A 58 -3.04 -9.58 -21.67
CA LYS A 58 -2.65 -10.32 -22.87
C LYS A 58 -3.76 -11.27 -23.32
N LEU A 59 -4.08 -11.17 -24.61
CA LEU A 59 -5.02 -12.04 -25.31
C LEU A 59 -4.25 -12.89 -26.31
N LYS A 60 -4.39 -14.22 -26.25
CA LYS A 60 -3.80 -15.14 -27.26
C LYS A 60 -4.74 -16.33 -27.51
N GLY A 61 -5.43 -16.31 -28.65
CA GLY A 61 -6.47 -17.31 -28.96
C GLY A 61 -7.59 -17.27 -27.92
N VAL A 62 -7.88 -18.40 -27.27
CA VAL A 62 -8.82 -18.49 -26.14
C VAL A 62 -8.21 -18.13 -24.79
N ARG A 63 -6.88 -17.98 -24.71
CA ARG A 63 -6.20 -17.66 -23.45
C ARG A 63 -6.38 -16.18 -23.12
N ARG A 64 -6.73 -15.92 -21.87
CA ARG A 64 -6.81 -14.60 -21.25
C ARG A 64 -5.81 -14.55 -20.10
N LYS A 65 -5.00 -13.51 -20.03
CA LYS A 65 -4.08 -13.29 -18.90
C LYS A 65 -4.13 -11.82 -18.50
N LEU A 66 -4.36 -11.58 -17.21
CA LEU A 66 -4.24 -10.28 -16.58
C LEU A 66 -3.09 -10.37 -15.58
N LYS A 67 -2.15 -9.44 -15.64
CA LYS A 67 -1.12 -9.24 -14.63
C LYS A 67 -1.31 -7.84 -14.09
N PHE A 68 -1.38 -7.69 -12.78
CA PHE A 68 -1.25 -6.39 -12.15
C PHE A 68 -0.14 -6.47 -11.10
N THR A 69 0.56 -5.37 -10.91
CA THR A 69 1.70 -5.27 -10.00
C THR A 69 1.54 -4.01 -9.18
N LEU A 70 1.70 -4.14 -7.87
CA LEU A 70 1.75 -3.05 -6.91
C LEU A 70 3.13 -3.08 -6.25
N GLY A 71 3.75 -1.91 -6.12
CA GLY A 71 5.06 -1.79 -5.49
C GLY A 71 5.13 -0.53 -4.65
N TRP A 72 5.69 -0.63 -3.46
CA TRP A 72 5.89 0.48 -2.54
C TRP A 72 7.25 0.36 -1.88
N LYS A 73 7.68 1.44 -1.23
CA LYS A 73 8.80 1.43 -0.30
C LYS A 73 8.23 1.53 1.09
N GLU A 74 8.52 0.55 1.94
CA GLU A 74 8.19 0.66 3.36
C GLU A 74 8.93 1.87 3.90
N GLN A 75 8.20 2.90 4.30
CA GLN A 75 8.78 3.96 5.10
C GLN A 75 9.04 3.31 6.45
N ALA A 76 10.32 3.21 6.83
CA ALA A 76 10.65 2.93 8.22
C ALA A 76 9.81 3.90 9.05
N GLU A 77 9.05 3.39 10.02
CA GLU A 77 8.35 4.22 10.99
C GLU A 77 9.35 5.26 11.45
N SER A 78 9.18 6.51 11.02
CA SER A 78 9.87 7.63 11.61
C SER A 78 9.37 7.66 13.03
N THR A 79 10.13 7.04 13.93
CA THR A 79 9.94 7.08 15.37
C THR A 79 9.54 8.50 15.74
N ALA A 80 8.43 8.61 16.46
CA ALA A 80 7.90 9.83 17.04
C ALA A 80 9.02 10.82 17.43
N GLY A 81 9.09 11.92 16.69
CA GLY A 81 10.00 13.04 16.91
C GLY A 81 9.44 14.24 16.17
N GLY A 82 8.61 15.03 16.88
CA GLY A 82 7.68 15.98 16.29
C GLY A 82 8.32 17.03 15.38
N GLN A 83 7.63 17.33 14.28
CA GLN A 83 7.60 18.70 13.79
C GLN A 83 6.19 19.23 14.04
N PRO A 84 6.02 20.16 15.00
CA PRO A 84 4.76 20.88 15.09
C PRO A 84 4.45 21.55 13.76
N PRO A 85 3.15 21.69 13.39
CA PRO A 85 2.77 22.25 12.12
C PRO A 85 3.32 23.67 11.98
N LEU A 86 3.78 24.00 10.77
CA LEU A 86 4.22 25.35 10.44
C LEU A 86 3.03 26.31 10.58
N ILE A 87 3.02 27.12 11.64
CA ILE A 87 2.08 28.23 11.79
C ILE A 87 2.64 29.43 11.03
N ILE A 88 2.13 29.68 9.83
CA ILE A 88 2.43 30.91 9.08
C ILE A 88 1.46 31.99 9.57
N ARG A 89 1.96 32.99 10.30
CA ARG A 89 1.26 34.26 10.50
C ARG A 89 1.84 35.27 9.53
N ALA A 90 0.99 35.82 8.66
CA ALA A 90 1.37 36.99 7.87
C ALA A 90 1.51 38.17 8.84
N SER A 91 2.67 38.85 8.83
CA SER A 91 2.83 40.11 9.55
C SER A 91 1.96 41.16 8.89
N GLY A 92 0.79 41.42 9.46
CA GLY A 92 -0.16 42.37 8.93
C GLY A 92 -1.50 42.37 9.65
N GLU A 93 -1.51 42.69 10.95
CA GLU A 93 -2.70 43.29 11.56
C GLU A 93 -2.32 44.66 12.12
N PRO A 94 -2.87 45.75 11.56
CA PRO A 94 -2.90 47.04 12.23
C PRO A 94 -4.11 47.03 13.17
N GLY A 95 -3.89 46.80 14.46
CA GLY A 95 -4.81 47.24 15.52
C GLY A 95 -4.07 48.29 16.33
N GLY A 96 -4.47 49.56 16.42
CA GLY A 96 -5.83 50.06 16.58
C GLY A 96 -6.02 50.44 18.05
N GLY A 97 -5.75 51.71 18.40
CA GLY A 97 -6.36 52.45 19.52
C GLY A 97 -5.80 52.28 20.95
N ASN A 98 -5.09 53.31 21.43
CA ASN A 98 -5.19 54.06 22.71
C ASN A 98 -3.89 54.89 22.81
N GLU A 99 -3.84 56.17 23.15
CA GLU A 99 -4.69 57.07 23.94
C GLU A 99 -4.50 58.51 23.43
#